data_AF-A0A2W5R6E1-F1
#
_entry.id   AF-A0A2W5R6E1-F1
#
_cell.length_a   1.000
_cell.length_b   1.000
_cell.length_c   1.000
_cell.angle_alpha   90.00
_cell.angle_beta   90.00
_cell.angle_gamma   90.00
#
_symmetry.space_group_name_H-M   'P 1'
#
loop_
_entity.id
_entity.type
_entity.pdbx_description
1 polymer ?
#
loop_
_entity_poly.entity_id
_entity_poly.type
_entity_poly.pdbx_seq_one_letter_code
_entity_poly.pdbx_strand_id
1 'polypeptide(L)'
;MTGGTTTVDAASYRTVAAAMGKAGGVDYRYGPAPSAYGTTGNSGVPTWFKRNDNAFVSDRNGGQRPCDPQLACGTWQVGAWSNTVGDFSSNSGHVAFIPDVPAQRVGVADLAISSVSNAVFSQRPELKWVYYGAGLDEINGASYRQAGGAVGNPVGVARCLGRPGWCMNSLMVFDSGFIGSAQTNTSTNKASAQLAPGKVPTAVAVTNSNEFALISVWDTTNLRGEVAVVALAGLCEGCTPNNPSGSNYWGEWNGLYPGLPNLGNTAYMKVLGYVPLPADMKAPTDISVTTGVDRNVYLSEGTREQAFSLPLSNAGNRATFRTGGRNFNTYAKGGVAVVVSKSEQKVAFLDLRPLFAYYQSMYFGSDADYSVTTSVGPADSQ
;
A
#
# COMPACT_ATOMS: atom_id res chain seq x y z
N MET A 1 6.23 -43.53 -6.57
CA MET A 1 5.54 -42.24 -6.38
C MET A 1 4.53 -42.09 -7.51
N THR A 2 3.36 -42.71 -7.34
CA THR A 2 2.22 -42.57 -8.26
C THR A 2 1.43 -41.34 -7.84
N GLY A 3 1.17 -40.45 -8.80
CA GLY A 3 0.41 -39.22 -8.60
C GLY A 3 -0.99 -39.51 -8.07
N GLY A 4 -1.19 -39.21 -6.79
CA GLY A 4 -2.52 -39.02 -6.23
C GLY A 4 -2.83 -37.54 -6.26
N THR A 5 -3.85 -37.15 -7.02
CA THR A 5 -4.54 -35.86 -6.81
C THR A 5 -5.10 -35.89 -5.40
N THR A 6 -4.39 -35.31 -4.43
CA THR A 6 -4.94 -35.02 -3.11
C THR A 6 -6.11 -34.07 -3.31
N THR A 7 -7.31 -34.59 -3.21
CA THR A 7 -8.52 -33.78 -3.16
C THR A 7 -8.41 -32.87 -1.94
N VAL A 8 -8.36 -31.55 -2.18
CA VAL A 8 -8.34 -30.59 -1.09
C VAL A 8 -9.67 -30.66 -0.34
N ASP A 9 -9.61 -30.90 0.97
CA ASP A 9 -10.80 -30.80 1.81
C ASP A 9 -11.31 -29.35 1.81
N ALA A 10 -12.47 -29.16 1.20
CA ALA A 10 -13.07 -27.85 1.02
C ALA A 10 -13.38 -27.16 2.35
N ALA A 11 -13.75 -27.92 3.38
CA ALA A 11 -14.05 -27.38 4.70
C ALA A 11 -12.77 -26.84 5.35
N SER A 12 -11.72 -27.65 5.45
CA SER A 12 -10.43 -27.24 6.01
C SER A 12 -9.83 -26.06 5.24
N TYR A 13 -9.92 -26.05 3.90
CA TYR A 13 -9.43 -24.94 3.07
C TYR A 13 -10.08 -23.61 3.45
N ARG A 14 -11.41 -23.61 3.60
CA ARG A 14 -12.19 -22.42 3.99
C ARG A 14 -11.91 -22.01 5.44
N THR A 15 -11.75 -22.97 6.35
CA THR A 15 -11.40 -22.71 7.74
C THR A 15 -10.05 -22.01 7.87
N VAL A 16 -9.02 -22.48 7.15
CA VAL A 16 -7.70 -21.87 7.15
C VAL A 16 -7.74 -20.47 6.51
N ALA A 17 -8.41 -20.32 5.36
CA ALA A 17 -8.58 -19.03 4.71
C ALA A 17 -9.22 -18.00 5.66
N ALA A 18 -10.29 -18.37 6.37
CA ALA A 18 -10.99 -17.48 7.31
C ALA A 18 -10.17 -17.04 8.54
N ALA A 19 -8.95 -17.58 8.72
CA ALA A 19 -8.02 -17.21 9.77
C ALA A 19 -6.98 -16.15 9.34
N MET A 20 -6.87 -15.79 8.05
CA MET A 20 -5.74 -14.99 7.53
C MET A 20 -5.58 -13.61 8.17
N GLY A 21 -6.69 -12.95 8.54
CA GLY A 21 -6.70 -11.69 9.30
C GLY A 21 -6.72 -11.87 10.82
N LYS A 22 -6.37 -13.04 11.35
CA LYS A 22 -6.42 -13.35 12.79
C LYS A 22 -5.09 -13.93 13.26
N ALA A 23 -4.94 -14.14 14.56
CA ALA A 23 -3.73 -14.73 15.16
C ALA A 23 -3.29 -16.02 14.47
N GLY A 24 -4.23 -16.95 14.19
CA GLY A 24 -3.91 -18.19 13.48
C GLY A 24 -3.37 -17.98 12.05
N GLY A 25 -3.77 -16.91 11.36
CA GLY A 25 -3.22 -16.53 10.07
C GLY A 25 -1.82 -15.93 10.15
N VAL A 26 -1.48 -15.24 11.25
CA VAL A 26 -0.12 -14.80 11.54
C VAL A 26 0.78 -16.01 11.76
N ASP A 27 0.36 -16.95 12.60
CA ASP A 27 1.13 -18.18 12.87
C ASP A 27 1.31 -19.02 11.60
N TYR A 28 0.25 -19.17 10.78
CA TYR A 28 0.32 -19.91 9.53
C TYR A 28 1.29 -19.28 8.51
N ARG A 29 1.30 -17.95 8.41
CA ARG A 29 2.16 -17.25 7.44
C ARG A 29 3.59 -17.05 7.95
N TYR A 30 3.79 -16.72 9.21
CA TYR A 30 5.10 -16.28 9.73
C TYR A 30 5.73 -17.25 10.72
N GLY A 31 4.99 -18.27 11.14
CA GLY A 31 5.38 -19.19 12.20
C GLY A 31 4.97 -18.68 13.59
N PRO A 32 5.09 -19.55 14.62
CA PRO A 32 4.77 -19.19 15.99
C PRO A 32 5.59 -18.02 16.51
N ALA A 33 5.02 -17.28 17.48
CA ALA A 33 5.72 -16.23 18.19
C ALA A 33 7.00 -16.75 18.91
N PRO A 34 8.00 -15.89 19.17
CA PRO A 34 9.23 -16.27 19.90
C PRO A 34 8.99 -16.95 21.25
N SER A 35 7.88 -16.64 21.93
CA SER A 35 7.47 -17.28 23.18
C SER A 35 7.21 -18.77 23.06
N ALA A 36 6.75 -19.25 21.88
CA ALA A 36 6.60 -20.67 21.60
C ALA A 36 7.94 -21.42 21.58
N TYR A 37 9.05 -20.70 21.38
CA TYR A 37 10.42 -21.22 21.45
C TYR A 37 11.09 -20.92 22.81
N GLY A 38 10.31 -20.57 23.84
CA GLY A 38 10.81 -20.29 25.19
C GLY A 38 11.42 -18.90 25.38
N THR A 39 11.31 -18.00 24.39
CA THR A 39 11.82 -16.62 24.51
C THR A 39 10.71 -15.70 25.01
N THR A 40 10.72 -15.34 26.29
CA THR A 40 9.69 -14.51 26.94
C THR A 40 9.95 -13.00 26.89
N GLY A 41 10.95 -12.56 26.14
CA GLY A 41 11.28 -11.14 25.97
C GLY A 41 12.62 -10.95 25.25
N ASN A 42 13.11 -9.71 25.25
CA ASN A 42 14.39 -9.37 24.59
C ASN A 42 15.63 -9.72 25.43
N SER A 43 15.50 -10.62 26.42
CA SER A 43 16.61 -11.04 27.27
C SER A 43 17.70 -11.71 26.42
N GLY A 44 18.95 -11.29 26.58
CA GLY A 44 20.08 -11.81 25.80
C GLY A 44 20.19 -11.26 24.37
N VAL A 45 19.23 -10.47 23.90
CA VAL A 45 19.36 -9.73 22.63
C VAL A 45 20.18 -8.47 22.89
N PRO A 46 21.29 -8.23 22.18
CA PRO A 46 22.03 -6.98 22.31
C PRO A 46 21.13 -5.79 21.99
N THR A 47 20.82 -4.97 22.98
CA THR A 47 20.08 -3.71 22.79
C THR A 47 21.05 -2.54 22.79
N TRP A 48 20.83 -1.60 21.87
CA TRP A 48 21.54 -0.32 21.89
C TRP A 48 21.09 0.52 23.09
N PHE A 49 21.94 1.46 23.53
CA PHE A 49 21.60 2.40 24.58
C PHE A 49 20.30 3.14 24.25
N LYS A 50 19.30 3.02 25.15
CA LYS A 50 18.05 3.77 25.07
C LYS A 50 18.24 5.13 25.74
N ARG A 51 18.07 6.21 24.98
CA ARG A 51 18.03 7.59 25.52
C ARG A 51 16.75 7.82 26.32
N ASN A 52 16.79 8.78 27.24
CA ASN A 52 15.62 9.18 28.01
C ASN A 52 14.54 9.77 27.09
N ASP A 53 13.30 9.39 27.34
CA ASP A 53 12.14 9.89 26.64
C ASP A 53 11.66 11.19 27.31
N ASN A 54 11.53 12.26 26.54
CA ASN A 54 10.99 13.54 27.00
C ASN A 54 9.65 13.80 26.30
N ALA A 55 8.62 14.19 27.05
CA ALA A 55 7.30 14.42 26.49
C ALA A 55 7.29 15.68 25.61
N PHE A 56 6.57 15.61 24.49
CA PHE A 56 6.15 16.82 23.77
C PHE A 56 5.06 17.56 24.54
N VAL A 57 5.07 18.90 24.46
CA VAL A 57 4.02 19.74 25.07
C VAL A 57 2.96 20.08 24.02
N SER A 58 1.71 19.69 24.30
CA SER A 58 0.53 19.99 23.48
C SER A 58 0.22 21.49 23.47
N ASP A 59 -0.33 21.98 22.35
CA ASP A 59 -0.98 23.29 22.22
C ASP A 59 -2.10 23.53 23.24
N ARG A 60 -2.75 22.46 23.72
CA ARG A 60 -3.76 22.53 24.80
C ARG A 60 -3.17 22.67 26.20
N ASN A 61 -1.87 22.40 26.36
CA ASN A 61 -1.14 22.44 27.63
C ASN A 61 -0.01 23.49 27.61
N GLY A 62 -0.15 24.56 26.81
CA GLY A 62 0.81 25.67 26.75
C GLY A 62 2.03 25.45 25.85
N GLY A 63 2.04 24.38 25.06
CA GLY A 63 3.02 24.14 23.99
C GLY A 63 2.56 24.70 22.64
N GLN A 64 3.20 24.27 21.55
CA GLN A 64 2.83 24.65 20.18
C GLN A 64 2.59 23.45 19.25
N ARG A 65 2.63 22.21 19.77
CA ARG A 65 2.39 21.01 18.97
C ARG A 65 0.88 20.72 18.93
N PRO A 66 0.22 20.68 17.75
CA PRO A 66 -1.21 20.42 17.66
C PRO A 66 -1.51 18.93 17.82
N CYS A 67 -1.50 18.47 19.07
CA CYS A 67 -1.74 17.09 19.48
C CYS A 67 -2.71 17.05 20.65
N ASP A 68 -3.47 15.97 20.75
CA ASP A 68 -4.35 15.75 21.89
C ASP A 68 -3.57 15.08 23.04
N PRO A 69 -3.41 15.75 24.20
CA PRO A 69 -2.64 15.21 25.31
C PRO A 69 -3.31 13.99 25.97
N GLN A 70 -4.60 13.75 25.71
CA GLN A 70 -5.32 12.57 26.18
C GLN A 70 -5.17 11.35 25.25
N LEU A 71 -4.69 11.58 24.02
CA LEU A 71 -4.52 10.52 23.01
C LEU A 71 -3.04 10.18 22.81
N ALA A 72 -2.31 11.06 22.11
CA ALA A 72 -0.91 10.88 21.82
C ALA A 72 -0.26 12.20 21.40
N CYS A 73 0.76 12.64 22.14
CA CYS A 73 1.66 13.72 21.73
C CYS A 73 3.06 13.22 21.36
N GLY A 74 3.39 11.98 21.73
CA GLY A 74 4.69 11.35 21.51
C GLY A 74 5.80 11.88 22.42
N THR A 75 7.01 11.39 22.20
CA THR A 75 8.22 11.80 22.93
C THR A 75 9.40 12.09 22.01
N TRP A 76 10.41 12.77 22.53
CA TRP A 76 11.69 13.04 21.86
C TRP A 76 12.88 12.62 22.73
N GLN A 77 14.01 12.34 22.08
CA GLN A 77 15.20 11.79 22.76
C GLN A 77 16.50 12.56 22.46
N VAL A 78 16.54 13.38 21.40
CA VAL A 78 17.74 14.11 20.99
C VAL A 78 17.39 15.59 20.76
N GLY A 79 18.27 16.49 21.21
CA GLY A 79 18.11 17.94 21.05
C GLY A 79 17.76 18.65 22.34
N ALA A 80 17.45 19.93 22.22
CA ALA A 80 16.98 20.77 23.31
C ALA A 80 15.66 21.41 22.90
N TRP A 81 14.60 21.18 23.68
CA TRP A 81 13.26 21.65 23.37
C TRP A 81 13.23 23.18 23.18
N SER A 82 12.63 23.60 22.08
CA SER A 82 12.24 24.99 21.84
C SER A 82 10.72 25.10 21.76
N ASN A 83 10.15 26.10 22.44
CA ASN A 83 8.73 26.39 22.28
C ASN A 83 8.39 26.90 20.88
N THR A 84 9.36 27.34 20.08
CA THR A 84 9.16 27.68 18.67
C THR A 84 9.06 26.38 17.85
N VAL A 85 7.95 26.18 17.12
CA VAL A 85 7.71 24.94 16.33
C VAL A 85 8.88 24.57 15.40
N GLY A 86 9.61 25.56 14.86
CA GLY A 86 10.66 25.32 13.87
C GLY A 86 10.13 24.57 12.65
N ASP A 87 11.02 24.02 11.83
CA ASP A 87 10.61 23.15 10.73
C ASP A 87 10.20 21.77 11.26
N PHE A 88 9.05 21.28 10.77
CA PHE A 88 8.58 19.93 11.02
C PHE A 88 8.96 19.01 9.86
N SER A 89 9.51 17.84 10.18
CA SER A 89 9.73 16.76 9.22
C SER A 89 9.42 15.42 9.87
N SER A 90 8.75 14.53 9.13
CA SER A 90 8.51 13.17 9.60
C SER A 90 8.48 12.16 8.46
N ASN A 91 8.98 10.96 8.75
CA ASN A 91 8.74 9.80 7.91
C ASN A 91 7.51 9.07 8.44
N SER A 92 6.45 9.00 7.64
CA SER A 92 5.25 8.23 7.98
C SER A 92 5.43 6.75 7.63
N GLY A 93 4.93 5.87 8.48
CA GLY A 93 4.85 4.43 8.26
C GLY A 93 3.53 3.88 8.75
N HIS A 94 3.15 2.72 8.23
CA HIS A 94 1.92 2.04 8.58
C HIS A 94 2.23 0.63 9.05
N VAL A 95 1.58 0.19 10.13
CA VAL A 95 1.76 -1.15 10.69
C VAL A 95 0.40 -1.81 10.85
N ALA A 96 0.25 -3.01 10.30
CA ALA A 96 -0.89 -3.87 10.57
C ALA A 96 -0.63 -4.70 11.84
N PHE A 97 -1.67 -4.86 12.65
CA PHE A 97 -1.69 -5.69 13.85
C PHE A 97 -3.06 -6.33 14.01
N ILE A 98 -3.14 -7.44 14.75
CA ILE A 98 -4.42 -8.05 15.12
C ILE A 98 -4.95 -7.27 16.32
N PRO A 99 -6.08 -6.55 16.20
CA PRO A 99 -6.61 -5.77 17.32
C PRO A 99 -7.24 -6.69 18.38
N ASP A 100 -6.98 -6.40 19.65
CA ASP A 100 -7.64 -7.09 20.78
C ASP A 100 -9.15 -6.85 20.80
N VAL A 101 -9.58 -5.68 20.32
CA VAL A 101 -11.00 -5.28 20.20
C VAL A 101 -11.30 -4.85 18.75
N PRO A 102 -11.47 -5.81 17.81
CA PRO A 102 -11.64 -5.51 16.38
C PRO A 102 -12.81 -4.58 16.05
N ALA A 103 -13.87 -4.62 16.86
CA ALA A 103 -15.03 -3.73 16.71
C ALA A 103 -14.67 -2.24 16.90
N GLN A 104 -13.65 -1.94 17.69
CA GLN A 104 -13.23 -0.56 18.01
C GLN A 104 -11.98 -0.14 17.25
N ARG A 105 -11.17 -1.08 16.76
CA ARG A 105 -9.87 -0.81 16.15
C ARG A 105 -9.81 -1.26 14.70
N VAL A 106 -9.19 -0.44 13.85
CA VAL A 106 -8.91 -0.74 12.45
C VAL A 106 -7.89 -1.88 12.34
N GLY A 107 -6.99 -1.99 13.31
CA GLY A 107 -5.85 -2.91 13.26
C GLY A 107 -4.71 -2.39 12.37
N VAL A 108 -4.81 -1.17 11.86
CA VAL A 108 -3.70 -0.50 11.16
C VAL A 108 -3.39 0.77 11.92
N ALA A 109 -2.13 0.95 12.30
CA ALA A 109 -1.63 2.12 13.01
C ALA A 109 -0.76 3.00 12.11
N ASP A 110 -0.84 4.31 12.33
CA ASP A 110 0.05 5.32 11.78
C ASP A 110 1.23 5.58 12.73
N LEU A 111 2.45 5.44 12.20
CA LEU A 111 3.68 5.75 12.91
C LEU A 111 4.40 6.92 12.27
N ALA A 112 4.88 7.85 13.10
CA ALA A 112 6.00 8.71 12.74
C ALA A 112 7.29 7.92 13.04
N ILE A 113 7.85 7.24 12.03
CA ILE A 113 9.04 6.39 12.15
C ILE A 113 10.22 7.19 12.70
N SER A 114 10.33 8.44 12.25
CA SER A 114 11.27 9.42 12.73
C SER A 114 10.62 10.79 12.59
N SER A 115 10.78 11.68 13.57
CA SER A 115 10.25 13.05 13.48
C SER A 115 11.18 14.08 14.06
N VAL A 116 11.28 15.22 13.40
CA VAL A 116 11.93 16.45 13.88
C VAL A 116 10.84 17.51 14.06
N SER A 117 10.84 18.16 15.21
CA SER A 117 9.94 19.28 15.56
C SER A 117 10.56 20.03 16.73
N ASN A 118 10.32 21.33 16.89
CA ASN A 118 10.70 22.07 18.11
C ASN A 118 12.18 21.93 18.50
N ALA A 119 13.07 21.88 17.50
CA ALA A 119 14.52 21.65 17.64
C ALA A 119 14.91 20.31 18.33
N VAL A 120 13.99 19.35 18.36
CA VAL A 120 14.20 18.02 18.92
C VAL A 120 13.87 16.92 17.90
N PHE A 121 14.46 15.76 18.11
CA PHE A 121 14.30 14.58 17.27
C PHE A 121 13.78 13.39 18.09
N SER A 122 12.76 12.74 17.55
CA SER A 122 12.25 11.45 18.00
C SER A 122 13.01 10.34 17.29
N GLN A 123 13.92 9.71 18.03
CA GLN A 123 14.73 8.60 17.53
C GLN A 123 13.95 7.29 17.49
N ARG A 124 13.04 7.08 18.44
CA ARG A 124 12.13 5.94 18.42
C ARG A 124 10.91 6.27 17.53
N PRO A 125 10.31 5.29 16.85
CA PRO A 125 9.02 5.48 16.21
C PRO A 125 7.97 5.93 17.23
N GLU A 126 7.21 6.97 16.89
CA GLU A 126 6.11 7.47 17.71
C GLU A 126 4.78 7.17 17.02
N LEU A 127 3.72 7.05 17.81
CA LEU A 127 2.37 7.14 17.25
C LEU A 127 2.20 8.51 16.57
N LYS A 128 1.60 8.51 15.38
CA LYS A 128 1.38 9.73 14.63
C LYS A 128 0.33 10.60 15.35
N TRP A 129 0.75 11.81 15.68
CA TRP A 129 -0.05 12.82 16.38
C TRP A 129 -0.73 13.83 15.43
N VAL A 130 -0.29 13.86 14.17
CA VAL A 130 -0.75 14.82 13.15
C VAL A 130 -2.27 14.69 12.97
N TYR A 131 -2.94 15.83 12.73
CA TYR A 131 -4.40 15.93 12.66
C TYR A 131 -5.12 15.58 13.98
N TYR A 132 -4.46 15.80 15.13
CA TYR A 132 -4.95 15.39 16.45
C TYR A 132 -5.24 13.89 16.57
N GLY A 133 -4.65 13.07 15.69
CA GLY A 133 -4.79 11.62 15.71
C GLY A 133 -4.03 10.98 16.87
N ALA A 134 -4.52 9.83 17.34
CA ALA A 134 -3.83 9.00 18.33
C ALA A 134 -2.78 8.05 17.71
N GLY A 135 -2.75 7.95 16.37
CA GLY A 135 -1.90 7.03 15.61
C GLY A 135 -2.28 5.55 15.71
N LEU A 136 -3.12 5.14 16.67
CA LEU A 136 -3.52 3.73 16.85
C LEU A 136 -4.44 3.21 15.74
N ASP A 137 -5.29 4.08 15.21
CA ASP A 137 -6.20 3.77 14.10
C ASP A 137 -5.84 4.67 12.93
N GLU A 138 -5.45 4.06 11.82
CA GLU A 138 -5.14 4.76 10.58
C GLU A 138 -6.36 5.56 10.13
N ILE A 139 -6.13 6.85 9.86
CA ILE A 139 -7.21 7.84 9.74
C ILE A 139 -8.13 7.56 8.53
N ASN A 140 -7.55 7.14 7.39
CA ASN A 140 -8.36 6.74 6.24
C ASN A 140 -9.11 5.43 6.52
N GLY A 141 -8.48 4.46 7.16
CA GLY A 141 -9.06 3.18 7.58
C GLY A 141 -10.28 3.37 8.49
N ALA A 142 -10.16 4.26 9.48
CA ALA A 142 -11.27 4.64 10.34
C ALA A 142 -12.40 5.33 9.54
N SER A 143 -12.04 6.23 8.62
CA SER A 143 -13.00 6.90 7.73
C SER A 143 -13.76 5.92 6.84
N TYR A 144 -13.07 4.94 6.24
CA TYR A 144 -13.70 3.92 5.40
C TYR A 144 -14.71 3.09 6.20
N ARG A 145 -14.34 2.68 7.43
CA ARG A 145 -15.24 1.93 8.32
C ARG A 145 -16.47 2.76 8.67
N GLN A 146 -16.30 4.03 9.03
CA GLN A 146 -17.41 4.94 9.33
C GLN A 146 -18.33 5.16 8.13
N ALA A 147 -17.78 5.16 6.91
CA ALA A 147 -18.54 5.25 5.67
C ALA A 147 -19.22 3.94 5.24
N GLY A 148 -19.14 2.87 6.06
CA GLY A 148 -19.77 1.58 5.77
C GLY A 148 -18.94 0.64 4.88
N GLY A 149 -17.67 0.97 4.62
CA GLY A 149 -16.74 0.06 3.95
C GLY A 149 -16.57 -1.23 4.75
N ALA A 150 -16.39 -2.35 4.04
CA ALA A 150 -16.23 -3.67 4.64
C ALA A 150 -14.83 -3.84 5.30
N VAL A 151 -14.42 -2.93 6.18
CA VAL A 151 -13.12 -2.93 6.85
C VAL A 151 -13.08 -4.03 7.91
N GLY A 152 -12.54 -5.19 7.53
CA GLY A 152 -12.34 -6.35 8.40
C GLY A 152 -11.07 -6.27 9.25
N ASN A 153 -10.44 -7.41 9.51
CA ASN A 153 -9.11 -7.44 10.14
C ASN A 153 -8.03 -7.31 9.07
N PRO A 154 -6.94 -6.59 9.34
CA PRO A 154 -5.89 -6.38 8.34
C PRO A 154 -5.11 -7.68 8.12
N VAL A 155 -4.83 -7.96 6.85
CA VAL A 155 -4.00 -9.08 6.42
C VAL A 155 -2.59 -8.60 6.06
N GLY A 156 -2.49 -7.42 5.45
CA GLY A 156 -1.23 -6.85 5.02
C GLY A 156 -1.32 -5.37 4.72
N VAL A 157 -0.17 -4.70 4.84
CA VAL A 157 0.02 -3.31 4.46
C VAL A 157 1.27 -3.23 3.61
N ALA A 158 1.19 -2.60 2.45
CA ALA A 158 2.33 -2.47 1.53
C ALA A 158 2.35 -1.11 0.83
N ARG A 159 3.53 -0.71 0.39
CA ARG A 159 3.76 0.51 -0.38
C ARG A 159 4.77 0.22 -1.48
N CYS A 160 4.81 1.03 -2.52
CA CYS A 160 5.85 0.87 -3.53
C CYS A 160 7.24 1.25 -3.01
N LEU A 161 8.26 0.60 -3.58
CA LEU A 161 9.65 0.72 -3.12
C LEU A 161 10.59 1.30 -4.19
N GLY A 162 10.11 1.51 -5.40
CA GLY A 162 10.97 1.87 -6.54
C GLY A 162 11.27 3.35 -6.70
N ARG A 163 10.58 4.23 -5.96
CA ARG A 163 10.87 5.67 -5.94
C ARG A 163 10.98 6.18 -4.50
N PRO A 164 12.13 5.97 -3.83
CA PRO A 164 12.36 6.50 -2.49
C PRO A 164 12.13 8.00 -2.42
N GLY A 165 11.34 8.46 -1.44
CA GLY A 165 10.89 9.85 -1.36
C GLY A 165 9.63 10.16 -2.17
N TRP A 166 9.09 9.15 -2.86
CA TRP A 166 7.74 9.06 -3.44
C TRP A 166 7.11 7.75 -2.93
N CYS A 167 5.96 7.31 -3.45
CA CYS A 167 5.21 6.16 -2.91
C CYS A 167 4.62 6.42 -1.53
N MET A 168 3.95 7.56 -1.37
CA MET A 168 3.59 8.12 -0.06
C MET A 168 2.58 7.29 0.73
N ASN A 169 1.49 6.85 0.09
CA ASN A 169 0.46 6.08 0.78
C ASN A 169 0.75 4.59 0.74
N SER A 170 0.60 3.93 1.89
CA SER A 170 0.47 2.48 1.93
C SER A 170 -0.93 2.06 1.50
N LEU A 171 -1.05 0.85 0.97
CA LEU A 171 -2.32 0.16 0.79
C LEU A 171 -2.55 -0.77 1.98
N MET A 172 -3.75 -0.71 2.53
CA MET A 172 -4.25 -1.62 3.56
C MET A 172 -5.15 -2.65 2.90
N VAL A 173 -4.93 -3.93 3.20
CA VAL A 173 -5.75 -5.03 2.70
C VAL A 173 -6.31 -5.81 3.88
N PHE A 174 -7.62 -6.01 3.88
CA PHE A 174 -8.36 -6.64 4.98
C PHE A 174 -8.89 -8.02 4.58
N ASP A 175 -9.13 -8.89 5.56
CA ASP A 175 -9.60 -10.28 5.38
C ASP A 175 -10.96 -10.40 4.69
N SER A 176 -11.76 -9.34 4.74
CA SER A 176 -13.00 -9.14 3.99
C SER A 176 -12.81 -8.94 2.48
N GLY A 177 -11.57 -8.77 2.02
CA GLY A 177 -11.25 -8.37 0.65
C GLY A 177 -11.35 -6.86 0.40
N PHE A 178 -11.63 -6.05 1.42
CA PHE A 178 -11.57 -4.60 1.30
C PHE A 178 -10.11 -4.14 1.16
N ILE A 179 -9.89 -3.18 0.26
CA ILE A 179 -8.60 -2.55 -0.01
C ILE A 179 -8.80 -1.04 0.16
N GLY A 180 -7.91 -0.37 0.88
CA GLY A 180 -7.97 1.08 1.05
C GLY A 180 -6.59 1.73 1.07
N SER A 181 -6.48 2.98 0.60
CA SER A 181 -5.26 3.78 0.77
C SER A 181 -5.20 4.35 2.19
N ALA A 182 -4.08 4.14 2.86
CA ALA A 182 -3.76 4.79 4.14
C ALA A 182 -3.25 6.21 3.89
N GLN A 183 -3.45 7.17 4.78
CA GLN A 183 -2.98 8.55 4.61
C GLN A 183 -1.60 8.83 5.22
N THR A 184 -0.93 9.87 4.72
CA THR A 184 0.25 10.49 5.35
C THR A 184 -0.08 11.90 5.84
N ASN A 185 0.92 12.70 6.21
CA ASN A 185 0.74 14.12 6.56
C ASN A 185 0.65 15.05 5.33
N THR A 186 0.87 14.52 4.13
CA THR A 186 0.85 15.30 2.87
C THR A 186 0.04 14.62 1.77
N SER A 187 -0.54 13.45 2.03
CA SER A 187 -1.18 12.60 1.04
C SER A 187 -2.42 11.98 1.69
N THR A 188 -3.58 12.61 1.53
CA THR A 188 -4.83 12.21 2.21
C THR A 188 -5.91 11.69 1.26
N ASN A 189 -5.62 11.58 -0.03
CA ASN A 189 -6.58 11.03 -0.98
C ASN A 189 -7.06 9.63 -0.54
N LYS A 190 -8.36 9.43 -0.75
CA LYS A 190 -9.07 8.21 -0.38
C LYS A 190 -9.42 7.45 -1.64
N ALA A 191 -8.97 6.19 -1.67
CA ALA A 191 -9.38 5.25 -2.69
C ALA A 191 -9.56 3.89 -2.05
N SER A 192 -10.58 3.19 -2.51
CA SER A 192 -10.85 1.83 -2.06
C SER A 192 -11.33 0.96 -3.21
N ALA A 193 -11.17 -0.35 -3.02
CA ALA A 193 -11.74 -1.36 -3.90
C ALA A 193 -12.14 -2.57 -3.06
N GLN A 194 -13.04 -3.38 -3.61
CA GLN A 194 -13.51 -4.60 -2.98
C GLN A 194 -13.15 -5.79 -3.88
N LEU A 195 -12.48 -6.79 -3.31
CA LEU A 195 -12.30 -8.08 -3.96
C LEU A 195 -13.65 -8.81 -4.04
N ALA A 196 -13.77 -9.66 -5.05
CA ALA A 196 -14.98 -10.45 -5.29
C ALA A 196 -15.27 -11.39 -4.11
N PRO A 197 -16.53 -11.78 -3.91
CA PRO A 197 -16.90 -12.72 -2.86
C PRO A 197 -16.07 -14.01 -2.90
N GLY A 198 -15.64 -14.47 -1.73
CA GLY A 198 -14.85 -15.69 -1.58
C GLY A 198 -13.35 -15.55 -1.87
N LYS A 199 -12.86 -14.34 -2.22
CA LYS A 199 -11.43 -14.05 -2.36
C LYS A 199 -10.88 -13.55 -1.03
N VAL A 200 -10.15 -14.41 -0.33
CA VAL A 200 -9.55 -14.07 0.97
C VAL A 200 -8.08 -13.71 0.77
N PRO A 201 -7.66 -12.46 1.01
CA PRO A 201 -6.27 -12.05 0.78
C PRO A 201 -5.31 -12.66 1.81
N THR A 202 -4.05 -12.78 1.42
CA THR A 202 -2.96 -13.29 2.28
C THR A 202 -1.75 -12.38 2.39
N ALA A 203 -1.46 -11.63 1.33
CA ALA A 203 -0.40 -10.61 1.30
C ALA A 203 -0.61 -9.68 0.10
N VAL A 204 0.00 -8.50 0.16
CA VAL A 204 -0.07 -7.47 -0.88
C VAL A 204 1.33 -6.97 -1.20
N ALA A 205 1.60 -6.76 -2.48
CA ALA A 205 2.82 -6.10 -2.97
C ALA A 205 2.43 -5.04 -4.01
N VAL A 206 3.20 -3.94 -4.07
CA VAL A 206 2.92 -2.81 -4.95
C VAL A 206 4.11 -2.60 -5.88
N THR A 207 3.85 -2.45 -7.18
CA THR A 207 4.89 -2.21 -8.18
C THR A 207 5.66 -0.91 -7.92
N ASN A 208 6.89 -0.84 -8.41
CA ASN A 208 7.91 0.18 -8.07
C ASN A 208 7.44 1.65 -8.05
N SER A 209 6.48 2.06 -8.88
CA SER A 209 5.94 3.43 -8.90
C SER A 209 4.42 3.44 -8.75
N ASN A 210 3.88 2.58 -7.87
CA ASN A 210 2.47 2.55 -7.49
C ASN A 210 1.53 2.30 -8.67
N GLU A 211 1.95 1.58 -9.71
CA GLU A 211 1.11 1.31 -10.90
C GLU A 211 0.02 0.28 -10.58
N PHE A 212 0.43 -0.82 -9.95
CA PHE A 212 -0.43 -1.95 -9.64
C PHE A 212 -0.19 -2.46 -8.22
N ALA A 213 -1.27 -2.87 -7.55
CA ALA A 213 -1.19 -3.76 -6.40
C ALA A 213 -1.46 -5.20 -6.85
N LEU A 214 -0.63 -6.11 -6.37
CA LEU A 214 -0.75 -7.55 -6.56
C LEU A 214 -1.04 -8.17 -5.21
N ILE A 215 -2.19 -8.83 -5.09
CA ILE A 215 -2.68 -9.38 -3.82
C ILE A 215 -2.80 -10.88 -3.99
N SER A 216 -2.02 -11.64 -3.22
CA SER A 216 -2.21 -13.09 -3.16
C SER A 216 -3.51 -13.40 -2.43
N VAL A 217 -4.31 -14.32 -2.96
CA VAL A 217 -5.64 -14.66 -2.43
C VAL A 217 -5.87 -16.18 -2.43
N TRP A 218 -6.65 -16.63 -1.45
CA TRP A 218 -7.34 -17.91 -1.47
C TRP A 218 -8.71 -17.71 -2.13
N ASP A 219 -8.96 -18.42 -3.23
CA ASP A 219 -10.30 -18.53 -3.80
C ASP A 219 -11.05 -19.65 -3.09
N THR A 220 -11.86 -19.27 -2.12
CA THR A 220 -12.66 -20.22 -1.32
C THR A 220 -13.82 -20.84 -2.08
N THR A 221 -14.22 -20.25 -3.21
CA THR A 221 -15.29 -20.78 -4.08
C THR A 221 -14.74 -21.89 -4.97
N ASN A 222 -13.64 -21.62 -5.68
CA ASN A 222 -13.02 -22.57 -6.62
C ASN A 222 -11.89 -23.42 -6.01
N LEU A 223 -11.55 -23.21 -4.74
CA LEU A 223 -10.53 -23.94 -3.99
C LEU A 223 -9.15 -23.89 -4.68
N ARG A 224 -8.71 -22.68 -5.04
CA ARG A 224 -7.42 -22.44 -5.71
C ARG A 224 -6.76 -21.15 -5.21
N GLY A 225 -5.44 -21.07 -5.37
CA GLY A 225 -4.69 -19.86 -5.14
C GLY A 225 -4.76 -18.95 -6.36
N GLU A 226 -4.85 -17.64 -6.14
CA GLU A 226 -4.81 -16.65 -7.22
C GLU A 226 -4.03 -15.41 -6.80
N VAL A 227 -3.76 -14.54 -7.76
CA VAL A 227 -3.31 -13.17 -7.54
C VAL A 227 -4.35 -12.21 -8.11
N ALA A 228 -4.96 -11.41 -7.24
CA ALA A 228 -5.77 -10.28 -7.68
C ALA A 228 -4.85 -9.15 -8.17
N VAL A 229 -5.19 -8.58 -9.32
CA VAL A 229 -4.45 -7.46 -9.93
C VAL A 229 -5.33 -6.21 -9.81
N VAL A 230 -4.78 -5.15 -9.20
CA VAL A 230 -5.49 -3.89 -8.97
C VAL A 230 -4.71 -2.77 -9.63
N ALA A 231 -5.33 -2.06 -10.58
CA ALA A 231 -4.77 -0.83 -11.13
C ALA A 231 -4.95 0.31 -10.14
N LEU A 232 -3.89 1.10 -9.95
CA LEU A 232 -3.85 2.24 -9.04
C LEU A 232 -3.65 3.52 -9.85
N ALA A 233 -4.24 4.62 -9.40
CA ALA A 233 -3.92 5.95 -9.92
C ALA A 233 -3.67 6.93 -8.77
N GLY A 234 -2.58 7.69 -8.88
CA GLY A 234 -2.34 8.86 -8.05
C GLY A 234 -2.99 10.10 -8.66
N LEU A 235 -3.45 11.02 -7.83
CA LEU A 235 -3.91 12.35 -8.23
C LEU A 235 -3.33 13.42 -7.28
N CYS A 236 -3.47 14.69 -7.63
CA CYS A 236 -3.14 15.78 -6.73
C CYS A 236 -3.88 15.70 -5.39
N GLU A 237 -3.33 16.30 -4.34
CA GLU A 237 -3.95 16.29 -3.02
C GLU A 237 -5.33 16.95 -3.03
N GLY A 238 -6.34 16.24 -2.51
CA GLY A 238 -7.73 16.67 -2.50
C GLY A 238 -8.45 16.52 -3.86
N CYS A 239 -7.76 16.03 -4.89
CA CYS A 239 -8.35 15.79 -6.20
C CYS A 239 -9.16 14.50 -6.22
N THR A 240 -10.14 14.44 -7.12
CA THR A 240 -11.04 13.29 -7.27
C THR A 240 -10.99 12.76 -8.70
N PRO A 241 -11.45 11.53 -8.97
CA PRO A 241 -11.62 11.03 -10.34
C PRO A 241 -12.35 12.01 -11.27
N ASN A 242 -13.34 12.76 -10.76
CA ASN A 242 -14.12 13.73 -11.52
C ASN A 242 -13.45 15.11 -11.65
N ASN A 243 -12.43 15.38 -10.84
CA ASN A 243 -11.62 16.60 -10.88
C ASN A 243 -10.13 16.25 -10.64
N PRO A 244 -9.46 15.62 -11.62
CA PRO A 244 -8.13 15.05 -11.42
C PRO A 244 -6.98 16.06 -11.51
N SER A 245 -7.25 17.31 -11.90
CA SER A 245 -6.22 18.32 -12.22
C SER A 245 -6.33 19.60 -11.38
N GLY A 246 -6.84 19.50 -10.15
CA GLY A 246 -7.09 20.67 -9.29
C GLY A 246 -5.83 21.48 -8.95
N SER A 247 -4.65 20.85 -8.94
CA SER A 247 -3.37 21.55 -8.75
C SER A 247 -2.19 20.71 -9.26
N ASN A 248 -1.05 21.35 -9.55
CA ASN A 248 0.21 20.65 -9.75
C ASN A 248 0.80 20.29 -8.38
N TYR A 249 0.42 19.11 -7.88
CA TYR A 249 0.90 18.57 -6.62
C TYR A 249 1.95 17.49 -6.91
N TRP A 250 3.20 17.73 -6.50
CA TRP A 250 4.36 16.84 -6.70
C TRP A 250 4.71 16.50 -8.16
N GLY A 251 4.09 17.16 -9.13
CA GLY A 251 4.23 16.76 -10.54
C GLY A 251 3.45 15.50 -10.90
N GLU A 252 2.45 15.11 -10.11
CA GLU A 252 1.53 13.99 -10.39
C GLU A 252 0.79 14.21 -11.72
N TRP A 253 0.21 13.15 -12.29
CA TRP A 253 -0.59 13.27 -13.51
C TRP A 253 -1.75 14.27 -13.36
N ASN A 254 -2.02 15.04 -14.41
CA ASN A 254 -3.17 15.94 -14.49
C ASN A 254 -4.46 15.25 -14.97
N GLY A 255 -4.51 13.92 -14.88
CA GLY A 255 -5.61 13.11 -15.38
C GLY A 255 -5.63 11.77 -14.68
N LEU A 256 -6.77 11.11 -14.72
CA LEU A 256 -6.95 9.80 -14.13
C LEU A 256 -6.38 8.71 -15.06
N TYR A 257 -5.19 8.20 -14.74
CA TYR A 257 -4.52 7.16 -15.53
C TYR A 257 -4.16 5.91 -14.69
N PRO A 258 -5.16 5.08 -14.30
CA PRO A 258 -4.90 3.85 -13.56
C PRO A 258 -3.88 2.96 -14.27
N GLY A 259 -2.94 2.38 -13.52
CA GLY A 259 -1.91 1.48 -14.07
C GLY A 259 -0.69 2.18 -14.70
N LEU A 260 -0.64 3.52 -14.67
CA LEU A 260 0.58 4.27 -15.00
C LEU A 260 1.41 4.61 -13.73
N PRO A 261 2.73 4.82 -13.88
CA PRO A 261 3.61 5.28 -12.80
C PRO A 261 3.08 6.55 -12.14
N ASN A 262 2.85 6.52 -10.84
CA ASN A 262 2.41 7.67 -10.05
C ASN A 262 3.23 7.80 -8.76
N LEU A 263 3.01 8.88 -7.99
CA LEU A 263 3.80 9.23 -6.82
C LEU A 263 3.20 8.71 -5.51
N GLY A 264 2.09 7.98 -5.59
CA GLY A 264 1.52 7.26 -4.47
C GLY A 264 0.42 8.00 -3.71
N ASN A 265 -0.04 9.18 -4.16
CA ASN A 265 -1.24 9.83 -3.62
C ASN A 265 -2.53 9.20 -4.17
N THR A 266 -2.75 7.94 -3.79
CA THR A 266 -3.71 7.06 -4.47
C THR A 266 -5.14 7.56 -4.30
N ALA A 267 -5.77 7.94 -5.40
CA ALA A 267 -7.12 8.50 -5.46
C ALA A 267 -8.11 7.65 -6.28
N TYR A 268 -7.61 6.57 -6.90
CA TYR A 268 -8.44 5.60 -7.59
C TYR A 268 -7.83 4.21 -7.54
N MET A 269 -8.69 3.20 -7.44
CA MET A 269 -8.35 1.78 -7.48
C MET A 269 -9.37 1.04 -8.34
N LYS A 270 -8.91 0.07 -9.12
CA LYS A 270 -9.80 -0.84 -9.86
C LYS A 270 -9.25 -2.26 -9.85
N VAL A 271 -10.07 -3.22 -9.40
CA VAL A 271 -9.74 -4.64 -9.52
C VAL A 271 -9.90 -5.03 -10.98
N LEU A 272 -8.81 -5.46 -11.62
CA LEU A 272 -8.80 -5.83 -13.03
C LEU A 272 -9.22 -7.29 -13.24
N GLY A 273 -8.90 -8.14 -12.28
CA GLY A 273 -9.17 -9.57 -12.37
C GLY A 273 -8.24 -10.38 -11.46
N TYR A 274 -8.29 -11.70 -11.68
CA TYR A 274 -7.60 -12.69 -10.87
C TYR A 274 -6.80 -13.64 -11.76
N VAL A 275 -5.50 -13.76 -11.48
CA VAL A 275 -4.61 -14.68 -12.18
C VAL A 275 -4.50 -15.97 -11.37
N PRO A 276 -4.98 -17.11 -11.87
CA PRO A 276 -4.85 -18.37 -11.14
C PRO A 276 -3.38 -18.78 -11.01
N LEU A 277 -3.00 -19.24 -9.82
CA LEU A 277 -1.71 -19.88 -9.57
C LEU A 277 -1.71 -21.32 -10.13
N PRO A 278 -0.53 -21.96 -10.28
CA PRO A 278 -0.44 -23.37 -10.65
C PRO A 278 -1.41 -24.24 -9.82
N ALA A 279 -1.99 -25.27 -10.46
CA ALA A 279 -3.07 -26.06 -9.86
C ALA A 279 -2.68 -26.75 -8.53
N ASP A 280 -1.39 -26.93 -8.32
CA ASP A 280 -0.76 -27.54 -7.16
C ASP A 280 -0.22 -26.51 -6.15
N MET A 281 -0.57 -25.23 -6.31
CA MET A 281 -0.26 -24.10 -5.42
C MET A 281 -1.56 -23.37 -5.02
N LYS A 282 -2.33 -23.98 -4.13
CA LYS A 282 -3.67 -23.53 -3.72
C LYS A 282 -3.66 -22.58 -2.52
N ALA A 283 -2.57 -22.53 -1.78
CA ALA A 283 -2.50 -21.94 -0.45
C ALA A 283 -1.43 -20.82 -0.35
N PRO A 284 -1.50 -19.76 -1.17
CA PRO A 284 -0.48 -18.72 -1.15
C PRO A 284 -0.41 -18.05 0.23
N THR A 285 0.79 -17.62 0.61
CA THR A 285 1.09 -17.08 1.94
C THR A 285 1.78 -15.73 1.90
N ASP A 286 2.50 -15.43 0.82
CA ASP A 286 3.19 -14.15 0.65
C ASP A 286 3.38 -13.81 -0.83
N ILE A 287 3.60 -12.53 -1.12
CA ILE A 287 3.90 -12.02 -2.45
C ILE A 287 4.90 -10.86 -2.40
N SER A 288 5.82 -10.82 -3.35
CA SER A 288 6.71 -9.68 -3.58
C SER A 288 6.74 -9.33 -5.07
N VAL A 289 7.08 -8.09 -5.40
CA VAL A 289 7.12 -7.62 -6.79
C VAL A 289 8.25 -6.64 -7.03
N THR A 290 8.83 -6.69 -8.22
CA THR A 290 9.72 -5.65 -8.75
C THR A 290 9.45 -5.44 -10.23
N THR A 291 9.52 -4.18 -10.68
CA THR A 291 9.53 -3.87 -12.12
C THR A 291 10.94 -3.86 -12.71
N GLY A 292 11.97 -3.95 -11.87
CA GLY A 292 13.38 -3.84 -12.27
C GLY A 292 13.81 -2.43 -12.71
N VAL A 293 12.93 -1.43 -12.63
CA VAL A 293 13.23 -0.05 -13.01
C VAL A 293 13.93 0.68 -11.87
N ASP A 294 15.06 1.32 -12.19
CA ASP A 294 15.79 2.19 -11.27
C ASP A 294 15.01 3.47 -10.95
N ARG A 295 15.13 3.95 -9.71
CA ARG A 295 14.38 5.10 -9.22
C ARG A 295 14.62 6.38 -10.04
N ASN A 296 15.80 6.55 -10.61
CA ASN A 296 16.19 7.77 -11.33
C ASN A 296 15.74 7.75 -12.80
N VAL A 297 15.20 6.63 -13.25
CA VAL A 297 14.75 6.45 -14.63
C VAL A 297 13.31 6.92 -14.80
N TYR A 298 12.47 6.77 -13.78
CA TYR A 298 11.09 7.28 -13.83
C TYR A 298 11.06 8.78 -14.15
N LEU A 299 9.99 9.20 -14.83
CA LEU A 299 9.76 10.62 -15.09
C LEU A 299 9.87 11.40 -13.77
N SER A 300 10.93 12.20 -13.65
CA SER A 300 11.34 12.80 -12.38
C SER A 300 10.66 14.15 -12.19
N GLU A 301 10.16 14.38 -10.97
CA GLU A 301 9.82 15.73 -10.52
C GLU A 301 11.08 16.60 -10.57
N GLY A 302 10.94 17.85 -11.02
CA GLY A 302 12.03 18.83 -11.06
C GLY A 302 12.96 18.76 -12.28
N THR A 303 12.78 17.80 -13.20
CA THR A 303 13.43 17.82 -14.53
C THR A 303 12.54 18.51 -15.57
N ARG A 304 13.02 18.68 -16.81
CA ARG A 304 12.37 19.50 -17.86
C ARG A 304 10.92 19.10 -18.19
N GLU A 305 10.45 17.89 -17.84
CA GLU A 305 9.09 17.42 -18.10
C GLU A 305 8.48 16.68 -16.90
N GLN A 306 7.41 17.26 -16.32
CA GLN A 306 6.60 16.65 -15.27
C GLN A 306 5.40 15.92 -15.88
N ALA A 307 4.89 14.88 -15.21
CA ALA A 307 3.71 14.15 -15.67
C ALA A 307 2.50 15.08 -15.77
N PHE A 308 2.38 16.02 -14.84
CA PHE A 308 1.37 17.09 -14.86
C PHE A 308 1.35 17.90 -16.17
N SER A 309 2.53 18.13 -16.78
CA SER A 309 2.67 18.91 -18.02
C SER A 309 2.49 18.06 -19.29
N LEU A 310 2.23 16.76 -19.15
CA LEU A 310 2.07 15.81 -20.24
C LEU A 310 0.66 15.19 -20.24
N PRO A 311 -0.43 15.98 -20.40
CA PRO A 311 -1.76 15.42 -20.51
C PRO A 311 -1.81 14.40 -21.65
N LEU A 312 -2.24 13.17 -21.33
CA LEU A 312 -2.30 12.09 -22.30
C LEU A 312 -3.50 12.22 -23.24
N SER A 313 -4.38 13.20 -23.07
CA SER A 313 -5.38 13.58 -24.07
C SER A 313 -4.74 14.14 -25.36
N ASN A 314 -3.52 14.69 -25.27
CA ASN A 314 -2.76 15.17 -26.40
C ASN A 314 -1.95 14.02 -27.06
N ALA A 315 -2.23 13.75 -28.35
CA ALA A 315 -1.54 12.71 -29.13
C ALA A 315 -0.03 12.91 -29.25
N GLY A 316 0.43 14.17 -29.28
CA GLY A 316 1.86 14.51 -29.30
C GLY A 316 2.56 14.12 -28.01
N ASN A 317 1.90 14.30 -26.85
CA ASN A 317 2.44 13.86 -25.58
C ASN A 317 2.51 12.34 -25.51
N ARG A 318 1.45 11.63 -25.92
CA ARG A 318 1.44 10.15 -26.01
C ARG A 318 2.60 9.64 -26.89
N ALA A 319 2.87 10.30 -28.00
CA ALA A 319 3.97 9.93 -28.91
C ALA A 319 5.35 9.94 -28.23
N THR A 320 5.58 10.81 -27.24
CA THR A 320 6.85 10.86 -26.51
C THR A 320 7.12 9.60 -25.68
N PHE A 321 6.08 8.84 -25.32
CA PHE A 321 6.18 7.60 -24.54
C PHE A 321 6.27 6.34 -25.41
N ARG A 322 6.11 6.45 -26.74
CA ARG A 322 6.28 5.34 -27.70
C ARG A 322 7.76 5.11 -28.03
N THR A 323 8.08 3.97 -28.64
CA THR A 323 9.44 3.65 -29.10
C THR A 323 10.03 4.79 -29.95
N GLY A 324 11.24 5.23 -29.62
CA GLY A 324 11.90 6.38 -30.26
C GLY A 324 11.53 7.75 -29.66
N GLY A 325 10.49 7.82 -28.83
CA GLY A 325 10.13 9.00 -28.05
C GLY A 325 11.04 9.20 -26.84
N ARG A 326 11.22 10.47 -26.44
CA ARG A 326 12.12 10.86 -25.33
C ARG A 326 11.74 10.29 -23.96
N ASN A 327 10.46 10.02 -23.73
CA ASN A 327 9.91 9.48 -22.47
C ASN A 327 9.73 7.95 -22.52
N PHE A 328 10.13 7.28 -23.61
CA PHE A 328 9.96 5.83 -23.78
C PHE A 328 10.60 5.02 -22.66
N ASN A 329 11.73 5.48 -22.11
CA ASN A 329 12.48 4.76 -21.09
C ASN A 329 12.14 5.18 -19.66
N THR A 330 11.12 6.02 -19.44
CA THR A 330 10.85 6.61 -18.12
C THR A 330 9.73 5.91 -17.34
N TYR A 331 9.44 4.66 -17.66
CA TYR A 331 8.39 3.86 -17.04
C TYR A 331 8.69 2.36 -17.15
N ALA A 332 8.01 1.56 -16.34
CA ALA A 332 8.15 0.10 -16.33
C ALA A 332 7.58 -0.57 -17.58
N LYS A 333 8.38 -1.47 -18.17
CA LYS A 333 7.99 -2.30 -19.32
C LYS A 333 7.62 -3.74 -18.97
N GLY A 334 7.68 -4.07 -17.69
CA GLY A 334 7.49 -5.42 -17.19
C GLY A 334 7.88 -5.50 -15.72
N GLY A 335 8.20 -6.71 -15.29
CA GLY A 335 8.54 -7.01 -13.92
C GLY A 335 8.28 -8.47 -13.61
N VAL A 336 8.61 -8.85 -12.38
CA VAL A 336 8.35 -10.19 -11.87
C VAL A 336 7.68 -10.04 -10.51
N ALA A 337 6.54 -10.72 -10.35
CA ALA A 337 5.97 -11.01 -9.05
C ALA A 337 6.38 -12.41 -8.61
N VAL A 338 6.71 -12.57 -7.34
CA VAL A 338 7.05 -13.85 -6.72
C VAL A 338 6.01 -14.14 -5.66
N VAL A 339 5.25 -15.21 -5.85
CA VAL A 339 4.26 -15.69 -4.87
C VAL A 339 4.82 -16.93 -4.23
N VAL A 340 4.66 -17.05 -2.91
CA VAL A 340 5.12 -18.23 -2.16
C VAL A 340 3.96 -18.88 -1.42
N SER A 341 3.98 -20.21 -1.37
CA SER A 341 3.12 -21.04 -0.54
C SER A 341 4.01 -21.83 0.41
N LYS A 342 4.01 -21.44 1.68
CA LYS A 342 4.89 -22.06 2.69
C LYS A 342 4.47 -23.50 3.00
N SER A 343 3.16 -23.76 3.11
CA SER A 343 2.64 -25.11 3.40
C SER A 343 2.84 -26.09 2.25
N GLU A 344 2.81 -25.59 1.00
CA GLU A 344 3.00 -26.43 -0.19
C GLU A 344 4.47 -26.42 -0.67
N GLN A 345 5.34 -25.66 0.00
CA GLN A 345 6.77 -25.49 -0.32
C GLN A 345 7.01 -25.08 -1.78
N LYS A 346 6.20 -24.14 -2.28
CA LYS A 346 6.19 -23.72 -3.68
C LYS A 346 6.40 -22.23 -3.86
N VAL A 347 6.97 -21.90 -5.01
CA VAL A 347 7.17 -20.53 -5.48
C VAL A 347 6.67 -20.44 -6.91
N ALA A 348 5.84 -19.44 -7.20
CA ALA A 348 5.40 -19.11 -8.56
C ALA A 348 5.96 -17.74 -8.96
N PHE A 349 6.46 -17.65 -10.19
CA PHE A 349 6.94 -16.41 -10.80
C PHE A 349 5.92 -15.93 -11.83
N LEU A 350 5.41 -14.73 -11.65
CA LEU A 350 4.46 -14.08 -12.56
C LEU A 350 5.20 -13.06 -13.40
N ASP A 351 5.21 -13.27 -14.71
CA ASP A 351 5.73 -12.30 -15.68
C ASP A 351 4.73 -11.16 -15.88
N LEU A 352 5.15 -9.94 -15.56
CA LEU A 352 4.30 -8.75 -15.69
C LEU A 352 4.39 -8.07 -17.05
N ARG A 353 5.28 -8.53 -17.97
CA ARG A 353 5.40 -7.96 -19.32
C ARG A 353 4.07 -7.87 -20.06
N PRO A 354 3.18 -8.89 -20.06
CA PRO A 354 1.89 -8.79 -20.76
C PRO A 354 0.98 -7.68 -20.18
N LEU A 355 0.95 -7.53 -18.86
CA LEU A 355 0.17 -6.50 -18.18
C LEU A 355 0.66 -5.10 -18.57
N PHE A 356 1.96 -4.86 -18.46
CA PHE A 356 2.56 -3.56 -18.80
C PHE A 356 2.43 -3.26 -20.30
N ALA A 357 2.66 -4.24 -21.18
CA ALA A 357 2.53 -4.06 -22.62
C ALA A 357 1.10 -3.68 -23.02
N TYR A 358 0.08 -4.31 -22.42
CA TYR A 358 -1.31 -3.95 -22.65
C TYR A 358 -1.57 -2.50 -22.24
N TYR A 359 -1.23 -2.11 -21.02
CA TYR A 359 -1.45 -0.74 -20.53
C TYR A 359 -0.73 0.32 -21.37
N GLN A 360 0.49 0.05 -21.82
CA GLN A 360 1.23 0.94 -22.72
C GLN A 360 0.56 1.05 -24.08
N SER A 361 0.07 -0.05 -24.65
CA SER A 361 -0.67 -0.02 -25.91
C SER A 361 -1.96 0.79 -25.78
N MET A 362 -2.63 0.71 -24.64
CA MET A 362 -3.88 1.46 -24.41
C MET A 362 -3.62 2.96 -24.20
N TYR A 363 -2.69 3.34 -23.32
CA TYR A 363 -2.44 4.76 -23.03
C TYR A 363 -1.61 5.47 -24.07
N PHE A 364 -0.66 4.78 -24.70
CA PHE A 364 0.28 5.37 -25.63
C PHE A 364 0.05 4.91 -27.07
N GLY A 365 -0.92 4.03 -27.34
CA GLY A 365 -1.25 3.58 -28.71
C GLY A 365 -2.00 4.62 -29.52
N SER A 366 -2.92 4.17 -30.37
CA SER A 366 -3.75 5.05 -31.20
C SER A 366 -4.72 5.88 -30.36
N ASP A 367 -5.37 6.86 -31.01
CA ASP A 367 -6.42 7.65 -30.37
C ASP A 367 -7.62 6.78 -29.98
N ALA A 368 -7.89 5.73 -30.77
CA ALA A 368 -8.92 4.75 -30.46
C ALA A 368 -8.55 3.96 -29.19
N ASP A 369 -7.31 3.49 -29.07
CA ASP A 369 -6.84 2.77 -27.88
C ASP A 369 -6.95 3.66 -26.63
N TYR A 370 -6.48 4.90 -26.73
CA TYR A 370 -6.57 5.87 -25.63
C TYR A 370 -8.01 6.17 -25.23
N SER A 371 -8.92 6.30 -26.21
CA SER A 371 -10.34 6.59 -25.92
C SER A 371 -11.03 5.51 -25.08
N VAL A 372 -10.57 4.26 -25.15
CA VAL A 372 -11.08 3.19 -24.27
C VAL A 372 -10.66 3.42 -22.81
N THR A 373 -9.48 4.01 -22.58
CA THR A 373 -8.96 4.28 -21.23
C THR A 373 -9.67 5.42 -20.51
N THR A 374 -10.36 6.31 -21.23
CA THR A 374 -11.07 7.45 -20.63
C THR A 374 -12.42 7.05 -20.00
N SER A 375 -12.91 5.85 -20.34
CA SER A 375 -14.11 5.26 -19.74
C SER A 375 -13.74 4.46 -18.49
N VAL A 376 -13.45 5.18 -17.41
CA VAL A 376 -13.14 4.60 -16.09
C VAL A 376 -14.41 4.26 -15.31
N GLY A 377 -14.97 3.08 -15.53
CA GLY A 377 -16.04 2.51 -14.68
C GLY A 377 -15.50 1.52 -13.64
N PRO A 378 -16.24 1.25 -12.54
CA PRO A 378 -16.04 0.01 -11.78
C PRO A 378 -16.05 -1.20 -12.73
N ALA A 379 -15.33 -2.27 -12.39
CA ALA A 379 -15.54 -3.54 -13.09
C ALA A 379 -16.98 -4.03 -12.83
N ASP A 380 -17.50 -4.94 -13.66
CA ASP A 380 -18.78 -5.59 -13.40
C ASP A 380 -18.79 -6.10 -11.95
N SER A 381 -19.77 -5.68 -11.14
CA SER A 381 -19.95 -5.97 -9.71
C SER A 381 -19.06 -5.23 -8.67
N GLN A 382 -18.68 -3.98 -8.92
CA GLN A 382 -18.16 -3.07 -7.88
C GLN A 382 -19.06 -1.86 -7.61
#